data_AF-A0A2V9NN38-F1
#
_entry.id   AF-A0A2V9NN38-F1
#
_cell.length_a   1.000
_cell.length_b   1.000
_cell.length_c   1.000
_cell.angle_alpha   90.00
_cell.angle_beta   90.00
_cell.angle_gamma   90.00
#
_symmetry.space_group_name_H-M   'P 1'
#
loop_
_entity.id
_entity.type
_entity.pdbx_description
1 polymer ?
#
loop_
_entity_poly.entity_id
_entity_poly.type
_entity_poly.pdbx_seq_one_letter_code
_entity_poly.pdbx_strand_id
1 'polypeptide(L)'
;MIYLGENRVSQTAQVRWTLTLFLAPWRRQDARCLEGSKRIPAMKSPLFLCIFLVALCASSPFFAHARSATPAGSSPSDAQDAQTSEVVMTGSSFEVVIPGPLRSFLRMAGISQKVSSEEVLPLLARNVFAQGYQGWQGSGGRTEFLVLLIRYVQQASELKALAGSEGIIHVSNCEEAEPLLRILGYRLRQDCGASGSFLVTADPERAFLTIDSGFPLPELEATLQGGKPFVYPFGASRVAALFTERDWTSASKQNSKDKDLVDALLRDPALARLYWAMARIDAETRVSLRQSPGLRKLLPFASVLDFYGSHICIRSGRVIVPGGTEVESAWKDLVGASPASPAEFVSKLLAKDKGWLAAYFDALSRVN
;
A
#
# COMPACT_ATOMS: atom_id res chain seq x y z
N MET A 1 -49.99 33.26 17.85
CA MET A 1 -49.11 33.69 18.96
C MET A 1 -47.70 33.22 18.58
N ILE A 2 -47.02 33.86 17.60
CA ILE A 2 -45.91 34.87 17.71
C ILE A 2 -44.90 34.46 18.81
N TYR A 3 -43.61 34.17 18.58
CA TYR A 3 -42.50 34.84 17.85
C TYR A 3 -41.51 33.77 17.29
N LEU A 4 -41.04 33.82 16.03
CA LEU A 4 -39.91 34.57 15.44
C LEU A 4 -38.52 34.35 16.08
N GLY A 5 -37.57 33.91 15.24
CA GLY A 5 -36.15 33.78 15.57
C GLY A 5 -35.33 33.27 14.37
N GLU A 6 -35.24 34.06 13.31
CA GLU A 6 -34.21 33.93 12.28
C GLU A 6 -32.82 33.99 12.92
N ASN A 7 -31.93 33.07 12.55
CA ASN A 7 -30.50 33.31 12.65
C ASN A 7 -29.82 32.86 11.36
N ARG A 8 -29.41 33.87 10.58
CA ARG A 8 -28.45 33.77 9.49
C ARG A 8 -27.16 33.11 10.00
N VAL A 9 -26.75 32.02 9.39
CA VAL A 9 -25.36 31.55 9.47
C VAL A 9 -24.66 31.84 8.15
N SER A 10 -23.63 32.66 8.30
CA SER A 10 -22.64 33.12 7.34
C SER A 10 -22.24 32.12 6.26
N GLN A 11 -22.40 32.53 5.00
CA GLN A 11 -21.63 32.04 3.87
C GLN A 11 -20.17 32.51 3.99
N THR A 12 -19.27 31.69 4.51
CA THR A 12 -17.82 31.74 4.21
C THR A 12 -17.15 30.49 4.73
N ALA A 13 -17.06 29.45 3.93
CA ALA A 13 -16.08 28.38 4.09
C ALA A 13 -15.83 27.73 2.73
N GLN A 14 -15.20 28.49 1.83
CA GLN A 14 -14.65 27.98 0.60
C GLN A 14 -13.40 27.15 0.97
N VAL A 15 -13.60 25.89 1.36
CA VAL A 15 -12.50 24.95 1.60
C VAL A 15 -11.96 24.55 0.23
N ARG A 16 -10.96 25.31 -0.19
CA ARG A 16 -10.11 25.07 -1.35
C ARG A 16 -9.26 23.83 -1.04
N TRP A 17 -9.80 22.65 -1.31
CA TRP A 17 -9.01 21.42 -1.36
C TRP A 17 -8.02 21.56 -2.50
N THR A 18 -6.77 21.88 -2.17
CA THR A 18 -5.64 21.81 -3.08
C THR A 18 -5.41 20.35 -3.47
N LEU A 19 -6.07 19.95 -4.56
CA LEU A 19 -5.70 18.81 -5.40
C LEU A 19 -4.31 19.09 -6.00
N THR A 20 -3.24 18.80 -5.27
CA THR A 20 -1.90 18.83 -5.87
C THR A 20 -0.94 17.76 -5.37
N LEU A 21 -1.38 16.82 -4.53
CA LEU A 21 -0.51 15.72 -4.04
C LEU A 21 -1.00 14.30 -4.39
N PHE A 22 -2.11 14.16 -5.12
CA PHE A 22 -2.73 12.84 -5.34
C PHE A 22 -2.27 12.07 -6.60
N LEU A 23 -1.29 12.56 -7.35
CA LEU A 23 -0.84 11.89 -8.58
C LEU A 23 0.68 11.91 -8.71
N ALA A 24 1.40 11.35 -7.74
CA ALA A 24 2.67 10.71 -8.08
C ALA A 24 2.31 9.36 -8.72
N PRO A 25 2.64 9.10 -9.99
CA PRO A 25 2.44 7.78 -10.57
C PRO A 25 3.20 6.77 -9.71
N TRP A 26 2.53 5.68 -9.34
CA TRP A 26 3.16 4.47 -8.82
C TRP A 26 4.01 3.89 -9.96
N ARG A 27 5.16 4.52 -10.23
CA ARG A 27 6.16 3.96 -11.12
C ARG A 27 6.91 2.97 -10.26
N ARG A 28 6.74 1.68 -10.57
CA ARG A 28 7.63 0.61 -10.12
C ARG A 28 9.05 1.05 -10.50
N GLN A 29 9.74 1.77 -9.61
CA GLN A 29 11.17 1.91 -9.67
C GLN A 29 11.65 0.53 -9.29
N ASP A 30 11.80 -0.33 -10.30
CA ASP A 30 12.68 -1.47 -10.18
C ASP A 30 14.05 -0.86 -9.86
N ALA A 31 14.36 -0.75 -8.57
CA ALA A 31 15.73 -0.63 -8.12
C ALA A 31 16.37 -1.94 -8.55
N ARG A 32 16.78 -2.00 -9.82
CA ARG A 32 17.47 -3.15 -10.37
C ARG A 32 18.75 -3.21 -9.57
N CYS A 33 18.87 -4.24 -8.73
CA CYS A 33 20.17 -4.63 -8.22
C CYS A 33 21.10 -4.70 -9.41
N LEU A 34 22.14 -3.86 -9.40
CA LEU A 34 23.15 -3.87 -10.44
C LEU A 34 23.66 -5.31 -10.55
N GLU A 35 23.33 -5.98 -11.66
CA GLU A 35 24.03 -7.21 -12.02
C GLU A 35 25.49 -6.82 -12.13
N GLY A 36 26.36 -7.49 -11.38
CA GLY A 36 27.79 -7.21 -11.34
C GLY A 36 28.34 -7.13 -12.76
N SER A 37 28.47 -5.90 -13.26
CA SER A 37 28.80 -5.67 -14.66
C SER A 37 30.28 -5.93 -14.85
N LYS A 38 30.58 -6.73 -15.89
CA LYS A 38 31.93 -6.99 -16.38
C LYS A 38 32.68 -5.67 -16.54
N ARG A 39 33.88 -5.65 -15.96
CA ARG A 39 34.96 -4.64 -16.08
C ARG A 39 34.74 -3.57 -17.14
N ILE A 40 34.47 -2.34 -16.69
CA ILE A 40 34.83 -1.14 -17.45
C ILE A 40 36.24 -0.74 -16.96
N PRO A 41 37.24 -0.58 -17.85
CA PRO A 41 38.59 -0.26 -17.41
C PRO A 41 38.65 1.17 -16.84
N ALA A 42 39.37 1.28 -15.73
CA ALA A 42 39.64 2.51 -14.99
C ALA A 42 40.19 3.65 -15.87
N MET A 43 39.55 4.82 -15.84
CA MET A 43 40.18 6.06 -16.26
C MET A 43 41.18 6.49 -15.20
N LYS A 44 42.46 6.33 -15.51
CA LYS A 44 43.56 6.99 -14.81
C LYS A 44 43.64 8.44 -15.28
N SER A 45 43.40 9.41 -14.40
CA SER A 45 44.18 10.66 -14.34
C SER A 45 43.65 11.57 -13.20
N PRO A 46 44.51 11.99 -12.25
CA PRO A 46 44.16 12.99 -11.25
C PRO A 46 44.72 14.35 -11.68
N LEU A 47 43.91 15.24 -12.23
CA LEU A 47 44.18 16.69 -12.34
C LEU A 47 43.03 17.35 -13.10
N PHE A 48 42.03 17.87 -12.39
CA PHE A 48 41.26 19.08 -12.75
C PHE A 48 40.19 19.36 -11.68
N LEU A 49 40.63 19.56 -10.43
CA LEU A 49 39.78 20.03 -9.35
C LEU A 49 40.39 21.36 -8.86
N CYS A 50 40.03 22.49 -9.49
CA CYS A 50 40.25 23.84 -8.93
C CYS A 50 39.65 25.04 -9.72
N ILE A 51 38.84 24.90 -10.78
CA ILE A 51 38.33 26.09 -11.53
C ILE A 51 36.79 26.12 -11.72
N PHE A 52 36.01 25.57 -10.78
CA PHE A 52 34.53 25.71 -10.83
C PHE A 52 33.88 26.25 -9.55
N LEU A 53 34.67 26.92 -8.71
CA LEU A 53 34.18 27.70 -7.58
C LEU A 53 34.69 29.13 -7.73
N VAL A 54 33.89 29.96 -8.42
CA VAL A 54 33.77 31.45 -8.37
C VAL A 54 33.35 31.92 -9.77
N ALA A 55 32.04 31.85 -10.07
CA ALA A 55 31.37 32.67 -11.09
C ALA A 55 29.88 32.30 -11.15
N LEU A 56 29.13 32.51 -10.07
CA LEU A 56 27.66 32.44 -10.11
C LEU A 56 27.05 33.31 -9.00
N CYS A 57 27.38 34.59 -9.05
CA CYS A 57 26.69 35.66 -8.33
C CYS A 57 26.67 36.91 -9.22
N ALA A 58 25.80 36.96 -10.22
CA ALA A 58 25.18 38.21 -10.70
C ALA A 58 24.21 37.94 -11.87
N SER A 59 23.03 38.57 -11.76
CA SER A 59 22.07 38.92 -12.81
C SER A 59 21.07 37.87 -13.32
N SER A 60 19.81 38.09 -12.93
CA SER A 60 18.59 37.85 -13.72
C SER A 60 18.16 39.20 -14.37
N PRO A 61 17.05 39.29 -15.12
CA PRO A 61 16.72 38.68 -16.42
C PRO A 61 16.21 39.76 -17.44
N PHE A 62 16.24 39.59 -18.77
CA PHE A 62 15.32 40.30 -19.69
C PHE A 62 15.20 39.64 -21.10
N PHE A 63 13.95 39.28 -21.45
CA PHE A 63 13.23 39.20 -22.73
C PHE A 63 13.86 38.86 -24.11
N ALA A 64 13.23 37.84 -24.72
CA ALA A 64 12.66 37.74 -26.09
C ALA A 64 13.51 37.97 -27.36
N HIS A 65 13.63 36.94 -28.21
CA HIS A 65 12.97 36.89 -29.53
C HIS A 65 13.05 35.52 -30.20
N ALA A 66 12.02 35.21 -30.97
CA ALA A 66 11.79 33.99 -31.72
C ALA A 66 12.75 33.82 -32.91
N ARG A 67 12.97 32.56 -33.32
CA ARG A 67 13.00 32.17 -34.74
C ARG A 67 12.74 30.67 -34.90
N SER A 68 11.80 30.39 -35.79
CA SER A 68 11.36 29.11 -36.30
C SER A 68 12.38 28.51 -37.26
N ALA A 69 12.50 27.18 -37.23
CA ALA A 69 12.91 26.38 -38.39
C ALA A 69 12.41 24.94 -38.22
N THR A 70 11.44 24.55 -39.06
CA THR A 70 11.15 23.14 -39.41
C THR A 70 12.07 22.78 -40.59
N PRO A 71 12.43 21.50 -40.80
CA PRO A 71 11.53 20.67 -41.63
C PRO A 71 11.43 19.18 -41.21
N ALA A 72 10.38 18.56 -41.74
CA ALA A 72 10.14 17.16 -42.14
C ALA A 72 11.11 16.06 -41.63
N GLY A 73 10.68 14.89 -41.15
CA GLY A 73 9.54 14.08 -41.57
C GLY A 73 10.04 12.86 -42.34
N SER A 74 10.16 11.70 -41.66
CA SER A 74 10.19 10.36 -42.29
C SER A 74 10.18 9.24 -41.23
N SER A 75 9.08 8.49 -41.22
CA SER A 75 8.99 7.05 -40.92
C SER A 75 8.44 6.40 -42.20
N PRO A 76 8.55 5.09 -42.50
CA PRO A 76 8.47 3.98 -41.52
C PRO A 76 9.28 2.69 -41.83
N SER A 77 9.12 1.73 -40.90
CA SER A 77 9.16 0.25 -41.04
C SER A 77 10.47 -0.47 -41.36
N ASP A 78 10.90 -1.36 -40.46
CA ASP A 78 10.75 -2.81 -40.71
C ASP A 78 10.91 -3.66 -39.44
N ALA A 79 10.08 -4.70 -39.39
CA ALA A 79 9.94 -5.67 -38.33
C ALA A 79 10.98 -6.79 -38.47
N GLN A 80 11.56 -7.24 -37.36
CA GLN A 80 12.06 -8.61 -37.24
C GLN A 80 11.76 -9.17 -35.85
N ASP A 81 10.96 -10.23 -35.89
CA ASP A 81 10.64 -11.13 -34.79
C ASP A 81 11.89 -11.74 -34.15
N ALA A 82 11.94 -11.69 -32.83
CA ALA A 82 12.70 -12.63 -32.03
C ALA A 82 11.86 -13.01 -30.82
N GLN A 83 11.09 -14.09 -30.97
CA GLN A 83 10.47 -14.81 -29.87
C GLN A 83 11.55 -15.29 -28.91
N THR A 84 11.76 -14.54 -27.83
CA THR A 84 12.43 -15.07 -26.64
C THR A 84 11.31 -15.52 -25.72
N SER A 85 11.14 -16.84 -25.60
CA SER A 85 10.26 -17.44 -24.61
C SER A 85 10.77 -17.06 -23.22
N GLU A 86 10.23 -15.98 -22.68
CA GLU A 86 10.42 -15.61 -21.28
C GLU A 86 9.63 -16.63 -20.45
N VAL A 87 10.35 -17.56 -19.86
CA VAL A 87 9.82 -18.46 -18.84
C VAL A 87 9.42 -17.57 -17.67
N VAL A 88 8.16 -17.17 -17.64
CA VAL A 88 7.53 -16.58 -16.46
C VAL A 88 7.53 -17.68 -15.41
N MET A 89 8.59 -17.71 -14.60
CA MET A 89 8.60 -18.45 -13.35
C MET A 89 7.54 -17.80 -12.45
N THR A 90 6.31 -18.28 -12.57
CA THR A 90 5.23 -18.03 -11.64
C THR A 90 5.63 -18.62 -10.29
N GLY A 91 6.37 -17.85 -9.51
CA GLY A 91 6.60 -18.16 -8.10
C GLY A 91 5.24 -18.24 -7.42
N SER A 92 4.98 -19.35 -6.74
CA SER A 92 3.79 -19.60 -5.93
C SER A 92 3.41 -18.34 -5.14
N SER A 93 2.40 -17.60 -5.59
CA SER A 93 1.91 -16.41 -4.92
C SER A 93 1.18 -16.86 -3.66
N PHE A 94 1.70 -16.49 -2.49
CA PHE A 94 0.92 -16.64 -1.27
C PHE A 94 -0.34 -15.79 -1.40
N GLU A 95 -1.48 -16.29 -0.93
CA GLU A 95 -2.74 -15.55 -1.02
C GLU A 95 -3.30 -15.28 0.36
N VAL A 96 -3.98 -14.13 0.49
CA VAL A 96 -4.80 -13.80 1.65
C VAL A 96 -6.23 -13.55 1.20
N VAL A 97 -7.16 -13.95 2.06
CA VAL A 97 -8.59 -13.84 1.81
C VAL A 97 -9.12 -12.54 2.40
N ILE A 98 -9.72 -11.71 1.58
CA ILE A 98 -10.46 -10.51 1.97
C ILE A 98 -11.96 -10.86 2.03
N PRO A 99 -12.67 -10.54 3.12
CA PRO A 99 -14.10 -10.79 3.21
C PRO A 99 -14.87 -9.90 2.23
N GLY A 100 -15.75 -10.53 1.44
CA GLY A 100 -16.62 -9.85 0.48
C GLY A 100 -15.95 -9.42 -0.83
N PRO A 101 -16.68 -8.66 -1.66
CA PRO A 101 -16.20 -8.19 -2.95
C PRO A 101 -14.99 -7.27 -2.82
N LEU A 102 -13.96 -7.52 -3.63
CA LEU A 102 -12.71 -6.74 -3.61
C LEU A 102 -12.96 -5.25 -3.84
N ARG A 103 -13.91 -4.89 -4.71
CA ARG A 103 -14.26 -3.50 -5.03
C ARG A 103 -14.59 -2.68 -3.79
N SER A 104 -15.44 -3.23 -2.92
CA SER A 104 -15.87 -2.58 -1.67
C SER A 104 -14.71 -2.40 -0.71
N PHE A 105 -13.86 -3.43 -0.57
CA PHE A 105 -12.65 -3.33 0.25
C PHE A 105 -11.68 -2.26 -0.25
N LEU A 106 -11.38 -2.25 -1.55
CA LEU A 106 -10.48 -1.25 -2.14
C LEU A 106 -11.00 0.17 -1.95
N ARG A 107 -12.32 0.38 -2.07
CA ARG A 107 -12.95 1.69 -1.82
C ARG A 107 -12.74 2.13 -0.37
N MET A 108 -13.06 1.27 0.59
CA MET A 108 -12.92 1.58 2.02
C MET A 108 -11.46 1.75 2.44
N ALA A 109 -10.53 1.02 1.82
CA ALA A 109 -9.10 1.12 2.08
C ALA A 109 -8.43 2.33 1.40
N GLY A 110 -9.16 3.12 0.60
CA GLY A 110 -8.59 4.23 -0.17
C GLY A 110 -7.62 3.78 -1.27
N ILE A 111 -7.87 2.63 -1.88
CA ILE A 111 -7.04 2.02 -2.92
C ILE A 111 -7.77 2.12 -4.27
N SER A 112 -7.02 2.44 -5.33
CA SER A 112 -7.56 2.50 -6.69
C SER A 112 -8.16 1.16 -7.11
N GLN A 113 -9.29 1.20 -7.82
CA GLN A 113 -9.97 0.02 -8.37
C GLN A 113 -9.23 -0.63 -9.55
N LYS A 114 -8.15 0.00 -10.01
CA LYS A 114 -7.35 -0.43 -11.17
C LYS A 114 -6.02 -1.10 -10.77
N VAL A 115 -5.79 -1.32 -9.48
CA VAL A 115 -4.57 -1.97 -8.98
C VAL A 115 -4.60 -3.46 -9.29
N SER A 116 -3.42 -4.03 -9.51
CA SER A 116 -3.23 -5.47 -9.59
C SER A 116 -3.34 -6.13 -8.21
N SER A 117 -3.56 -7.45 -8.19
CA SER A 117 -3.65 -8.25 -6.96
C SER A 117 -2.41 -8.10 -6.06
N GLU A 118 -1.21 -8.00 -6.66
CA GLU A 118 0.07 -7.84 -5.95
C GLU A 118 0.22 -6.50 -5.22
N GLU A 119 -0.51 -5.48 -5.67
CA GLU A 119 -0.41 -4.11 -5.15
C GLU A 119 -1.37 -3.86 -3.98
N VAL A 120 -2.39 -4.71 -3.79
CA VAL A 120 -3.45 -4.48 -2.81
C VAL A 120 -2.89 -4.42 -1.38
N LEU A 121 -2.19 -5.46 -0.93
CA LEU A 121 -1.66 -5.50 0.44
C LEU A 121 -0.54 -4.48 0.69
N PRO A 122 0.42 -4.24 -0.24
CA PRO A 122 1.37 -3.14 -0.08
C PRO A 122 0.69 -1.77 0.06
N LEU A 123 -0.30 -1.46 -0.78
CA LEU A 123 -1.00 -0.18 -0.72
C LEU A 123 -1.86 -0.04 0.54
N LEU A 124 -2.52 -1.12 0.97
CA LEU A 124 -3.20 -1.19 2.26
C LEU A 124 -2.23 -0.85 3.38
N ALA A 125 -1.10 -1.56 3.45
CA ALA A 125 -0.12 -1.39 4.51
C ALA A 125 0.43 0.05 4.55
N ARG A 126 0.70 0.65 3.38
CA ARG A 126 1.07 2.06 3.25
C ARG A 126 0.01 3.00 3.83
N ASN A 127 -1.24 2.85 3.40
CA ASN A 127 -2.33 3.72 3.87
C ASN A 127 -2.52 3.58 5.39
N VAL A 128 -2.39 2.36 5.93
CA VAL A 128 -2.49 2.12 7.38
C VAL A 128 -1.39 2.84 8.16
N PHE A 129 -0.10 2.63 7.85
CA PHE A 129 0.94 3.25 8.66
C PHE A 129 1.05 4.78 8.44
N ALA A 130 0.70 5.27 7.24
CA ALA A 130 0.84 6.68 6.89
C ALA A 130 -0.38 7.54 7.27
N GLN A 131 -1.59 6.97 7.26
CA GLN A 131 -2.84 7.70 7.46
C GLN A 131 -3.74 7.09 8.56
N GLY A 132 -3.44 5.87 9.01
CA GLY A 132 -4.27 5.15 9.97
C GLY A 132 -4.04 5.52 11.43
N TYR A 133 -2.91 6.17 11.75
CA TYR A 133 -2.55 6.52 13.11
C TYR A 133 -2.15 8.00 13.22
N GLN A 134 -2.51 8.62 14.33
CA GLN A 134 -2.07 9.97 14.70
C GLN A 134 -0.99 9.90 15.78
N GLY A 135 -0.35 11.04 16.02
CA GLY A 135 0.64 11.22 17.09
C GLY A 135 2.06 10.81 16.72
N TRP A 136 3.00 11.29 17.52
CA TRP A 136 4.42 10.97 17.36
C TRP A 136 4.76 9.68 18.10
N GLN A 137 5.52 8.80 17.45
CA GLN A 137 6.14 7.62 18.07
C GLN A 137 5.16 6.65 18.76
N GLY A 138 3.97 6.47 18.18
CA GLY A 138 2.99 5.46 18.64
C GLY A 138 2.19 5.86 19.88
N SER A 139 2.26 7.12 20.31
CA SER A 139 1.50 7.66 21.44
C SER A 139 0.11 8.20 21.06
N GLY A 140 -0.23 8.27 19.78
CA GLY A 140 -1.55 8.74 19.33
C GLY A 140 -2.51 7.63 18.93
N GLY A 141 -3.78 8.01 18.81
CA GLY A 141 -4.89 7.11 18.51
C GLY A 141 -4.99 6.70 17.05
N ARG A 142 -5.92 5.78 16.77
CA ARG A 142 -6.36 5.46 15.40
C ARG A 142 -7.09 6.67 14.81
N THR A 143 -6.89 6.92 13.53
CA THR A 143 -7.68 7.91 12.80
C THR A 143 -9.08 7.38 12.50
N GLU A 144 -10.02 8.27 12.20
CA GLU A 144 -11.36 7.87 11.75
C GLU A 144 -11.29 6.97 10.51
N PHE A 145 -10.36 7.23 9.57
CA PHE A 145 -10.10 6.35 8.44
C PHE A 145 -9.82 4.90 8.89
N LEU A 146 -8.92 4.69 9.84
CA LEU A 146 -8.59 3.34 10.30
C LEU A 146 -9.71 2.72 11.13
N VAL A 147 -10.40 3.50 11.95
CA VAL A 147 -11.57 3.03 12.72
C VAL A 147 -12.65 2.52 11.77
N LEU A 148 -12.99 3.28 10.73
CA LEU A 148 -13.98 2.90 9.72
C LEU A 148 -13.54 1.68 8.91
N LEU A 149 -12.26 1.60 8.52
CA LEU A 149 -11.74 0.44 7.78
C LEU A 149 -11.78 -0.85 8.61
N ILE A 150 -11.40 -0.79 9.90
CA ILE A 150 -11.50 -1.93 10.82
C ILE A 150 -12.95 -2.37 10.98
N ARG A 151 -13.88 -1.42 11.20
CA ARG A 151 -15.31 -1.73 11.34
C ARG A 151 -15.89 -2.31 10.05
N TYR A 152 -15.47 -1.81 8.88
CA TYR A 152 -15.86 -2.38 7.59
C TYR A 152 -15.42 -3.84 7.44
N VAL A 153 -14.17 -4.17 7.76
CA VAL A 153 -13.68 -5.56 7.65
C VAL A 153 -14.46 -6.50 8.58
N GLN A 154 -14.86 -6.03 9.76
CA GLN A 154 -15.73 -6.77 10.67
C GLN A 154 -17.13 -6.99 10.08
N GLN A 155 -17.77 -5.92 9.58
CA GLN A 155 -19.10 -6.00 8.95
C GLN A 155 -19.07 -6.91 7.71
N ALA A 156 -18.03 -6.82 6.88
CA ALA A 156 -17.84 -7.69 5.73
C ALA A 156 -17.65 -9.16 6.15
N SER A 157 -17.02 -9.41 7.29
CA SER A 157 -16.90 -10.78 7.83
C SER A 157 -18.24 -11.33 8.30
N GLU A 158 -19.11 -10.50 8.91
CA GLU A 158 -20.49 -10.86 9.24
C GLU A 158 -21.32 -11.16 7.97
N LEU A 159 -21.22 -10.31 6.94
CA LEU A 159 -21.90 -10.52 5.65
C LEU A 159 -21.41 -11.78 4.93
N LYS A 160 -20.10 -12.07 4.97
CA LYS A 160 -19.54 -13.32 4.45
C LYS A 160 -20.10 -14.54 5.17
N ALA A 161 -20.26 -14.47 6.49
CA ALA A 161 -20.87 -15.56 7.25
C ALA A 161 -22.34 -15.76 6.85
N LEU A 162 -23.09 -14.67 6.63
CA LEU A 162 -24.46 -14.73 6.15
C LEU A 162 -24.56 -15.33 4.73
N ALA A 163 -23.60 -15.02 3.85
CA ALA A 163 -23.55 -15.54 2.48
C ALA A 163 -23.24 -17.05 2.39
N GLY A 164 -22.80 -17.67 3.50
CA GLY A 164 -22.51 -19.10 3.59
C GLY A 164 -21.40 -19.58 2.64
N SER A 165 -21.38 -20.89 2.37
CA SER A 165 -20.40 -21.53 1.48
C SER A 165 -20.58 -21.17 0.01
N GLU A 166 -21.80 -20.80 -0.39
CA GLU A 166 -22.10 -20.39 -1.76
C GLU A 166 -21.55 -18.99 -2.07
N GLY A 167 -21.29 -18.18 -1.04
CA GLY A 167 -20.82 -16.80 -1.23
C GLY A 167 -21.88 -15.92 -1.86
N ILE A 168 -23.16 -16.21 -1.63
CA ILE A 168 -24.30 -15.46 -2.14
C ILE A 168 -25.20 -15.08 -0.97
N ILE A 169 -25.51 -13.80 -0.86
CA ILE A 169 -26.57 -13.31 0.03
C ILE A 169 -27.88 -13.40 -0.74
N HIS A 170 -28.80 -14.23 -0.24
CA HIS A 170 -30.11 -14.43 -0.81
C HIS A 170 -31.18 -13.95 0.17
N VAL A 171 -32.11 -13.10 -0.30
CA VAL A 171 -33.26 -12.65 0.49
C VAL A 171 -34.50 -12.71 -0.40
N SER A 172 -35.45 -13.57 -0.03
CA SER A 172 -36.69 -13.79 -0.79
C SER A 172 -37.89 -13.10 -0.16
N ASN A 173 -37.83 -12.83 1.14
CA ASN A 173 -38.91 -12.29 1.94
C ASN A 173 -38.36 -11.48 3.12
N CYS A 174 -39.28 -10.92 3.87
CA CYS A 174 -39.02 -9.97 4.94
C CYS A 174 -38.37 -10.60 6.18
N GLU A 175 -38.71 -11.85 6.48
CA GLU A 175 -38.14 -12.59 7.61
C GLU A 175 -36.68 -12.94 7.34
N GLU A 176 -36.36 -13.38 6.12
CA GLU A 176 -34.99 -13.64 5.66
C GLU A 176 -34.13 -12.36 5.64
N ALA A 177 -34.75 -11.19 5.47
CA ALA A 177 -34.05 -9.92 5.42
C ALA A 177 -33.56 -9.43 6.80
N GLU A 178 -34.20 -9.85 7.89
CA GLU A 178 -33.96 -9.28 9.22
C GLU A 178 -32.47 -9.39 9.67
N PRO A 179 -31.79 -10.55 9.55
CA PRO A 179 -30.38 -10.67 9.90
C PRO A 179 -29.49 -9.79 9.01
N LEU A 180 -29.79 -9.71 7.70
CA LEU A 180 -29.06 -8.86 6.77
C LEU A 180 -29.19 -7.38 7.16
N LEU A 181 -30.41 -6.90 7.36
CA LEU A 181 -30.68 -5.50 7.72
C LEU A 181 -29.95 -5.11 9.01
N ARG A 182 -29.90 -6.00 9.99
CA ARG A 182 -29.14 -5.80 11.24
C ARG A 182 -27.63 -5.69 11.01
N ILE A 183 -27.07 -6.49 10.11
CA ILE A 183 -25.65 -6.37 9.73
C ILE A 183 -25.39 -5.04 9.02
N LEU A 184 -26.31 -4.65 8.13
CA LEU A 184 -26.21 -3.42 7.34
C LEU A 184 -26.50 -2.14 8.15
N GLY A 185 -27.11 -2.24 9.34
CA GLY A 185 -27.48 -1.09 10.17
C GLY A 185 -28.82 -0.46 9.80
N TYR A 186 -29.70 -1.20 9.13
CA TYR A 186 -31.02 -0.74 8.70
C TYR A 186 -32.13 -1.53 9.39
N ARG A 187 -33.35 -0.98 9.32
CA ARG A 187 -34.59 -1.67 9.62
C ARG A 187 -35.69 -1.16 8.69
N LEU A 188 -36.80 -1.88 8.63
CA LEU A 188 -38.00 -1.40 7.93
C LEU A 188 -38.77 -0.41 8.81
N ARG A 189 -39.34 0.63 8.21
CA ARG A 189 -40.19 1.61 8.91
C ARG A 189 -41.64 1.17 9.04
N GLN A 190 -42.16 0.48 8.03
CA GLN A 190 -43.53 -0.03 7.94
C GLN A 190 -43.51 -1.54 7.72
N ASP A 191 -44.69 -2.16 7.78
CA ASP A 191 -44.86 -3.57 7.46
C ASP A 191 -44.30 -3.88 6.07
N CYS A 192 -43.50 -4.94 6.03
CA CYS A 192 -42.82 -5.36 4.82
C CYS A 192 -43.80 -5.86 3.75
N GLY A 193 -43.46 -5.71 2.47
CA GLY A 193 -44.34 -6.09 1.35
C GLY A 193 -45.39 -5.05 0.96
N ALA A 194 -45.54 -3.96 1.72
CA ALA A 194 -46.31 -2.80 1.27
C ALA A 194 -45.47 -1.96 0.29
N SER A 195 -46.11 -1.38 -0.74
CA SER A 195 -45.44 -0.52 -1.74
C SER A 195 -44.82 0.77 -1.15
N GLY A 196 -45.08 1.05 0.13
CA GLY A 196 -44.49 2.16 0.90
C GLY A 196 -43.42 1.71 1.90
N SER A 197 -42.98 0.46 1.88
CA SER A 197 -41.89 -0.01 2.74
C SER A 197 -40.57 0.61 2.28
N PHE A 198 -39.83 1.24 3.20
CA PHE A 198 -38.50 1.77 2.93
C PHE A 198 -37.57 1.51 4.10
N LEU A 199 -36.27 1.46 3.79
CA LEU A 199 -35.23 1.25 4.78
C LEU A 199 -34.98 2.54 5.55
N VAL A 200 -34.91 2.43 6.87
CA VAL A 200 -34.48 3.51 7.76
C VAL A 200 -33.26 3.07 8.55
N THR A 201 -32.36 4.02 8.79
CA THR A 201 -31.17 3.79 9.63
C THR A 201 -31.59 3.35 11.03
N ALA A 202 -31.10 2.18 11.45
CA ALA A 202 -31.24 1.67 12.81
C ALA A 202 -29.95 1.85 13.62
N ASP A 203 -28.81 1.61 12.97
CA ASP A 203 -27.47 1.82 13.51
C ASP A 203 -26.70 2.74 12.54
N PRO A 204 -26.45 4.01 12.90
CA PRO A 204 -25.76 4.96 12.05
C PRO A 204 -24.33 4.53 11.68
N GLU A 205 -23.61 3.86 12.58
CA GLU A 205 -22.23 3.45 12.32
C GLU A 205 -22.19 2.35 11.26
N ARG A 206 -23.06 1.34 11.38
CA ARG A 206 -23.19 0.27 10.39
C ARG A 206 -23.77 0.76 9.06
N ALA A 207 -24.79 1.61 9.11
CA ALA A 207 -25.43 2.16 7.91
C ALA A 207 -24.47 3.02 7.08
N PHE A 208 -23.58 3.77 7.74
CA PHE A 208 -22.53 4.54 7.08
C PHE A 208 -21.61 3.61 6.27
N LEU A 209 -21.11 2.53 6.88
CA LEU A 209 -20.23 1.56 6.22
C LEU A 209 -20.92 0.84 5.05
N THR A 210 -22.22 0.54 5.20
CA THR A 210 -23.02 -0.06 4.14
C THR A 210 -23.10 0.84 2.90
N ILE A 211 -23.44 2.12 3.09
CA ILE A 211 -23.49 3.09 2.00
C ILE A 211 -22.10 3.26 1.39
N ASP A 212 -21.09 3.46 2.23
CA ASP A 212 -19.77 3.87 1.77
C ASP A 212 -18.97 2.72 1.16
N SER A 213 -19.29 1.46 1.48
CA SER A 213 -18.77 0.27 0.79
C SER A 213 -19.41 0.02 -0.57
N GLY A 214 -20.52 0.72 -0.89
CA GLY A 214 -21.27 0.58 -2.13
C GLY A 214 -22.18 -0.65 -2.15
N PHE A 215 -22.70 -1.09 -1.00
CA PHE A 215 -23.69 -2.17 -0.95
C PHE A 215 -24.98 -1.79 -1.70
N PRO A 216 -25.59 -2.71 -2.49
CA PRO A 216 -26.77 -2.43 -3.32
C PRO A 216 -28.07 -2.34 -2.50
N LEU A 217 -28.19 -1.28 -1.69
CA LEU A 217 -29.40 -0.99 -0.90
C LEU A 217 -30.66 -0.77 -1.75
N PRO A 218 -30.62 -0.06 -2.90
CA PRO A 218 -31.81 0.14 -3.72
C PRO A 218 -32.42 -1.18 -4.22
N GLU A 219 -31.58 -2.13 -4.63
CA GLU A 219 -32.03 -3.45 -5.08
C GLU A 219 -32.62 -4.27 -3.92
N LEU A 220 -32.02 -4.19 -2.73
CA LEU A 220 -32.56 -4.82 -1.53
C LEU A 220 -33.92 -4.21 -1.15
N GLU A 221 -34.06 -2.89 -1.18
CA GLU A 221 -35.32 -2.20 -0.86
C GLU A 221 -36.43 -2.57 -1.85
N ALA A 222 -36.13 -2.61 -3.15
CA ALA A 222 -37.08 -3.05 -4.18
C ALA A 222 -37.57 -4.49 -3.94
N THR A 223 -36.71 -5.37 -3.44
CA THR A 223 -37.08 -6.74 -3.05
C THR A 223 -38.10 -6.72 -1.90
N LEU A 224 -37.86 -5.89 -0.88
CA LEU A 224 -38.72 -5.77 0.31
C LEU A 224 -40.05 -5.05 0.06
N GLN A 225 -40.18 -4.36 -1.07
CA GLN A 225 -41.41 -3.77 -1.58
C GLN A 225 -42.28 -4.76 -2.39
N GLY A 226 -41.92 -6.04 -2.42
CA GLY A 226 -42.62 -7.08 -3.20
C GLY A 226 -42.02 -7.34 -4.58
N GLY A 227 -40.76 -6.93 -4.79
CA GLY A 227 -40.00 -7.21 -6.01
C GLY A 227 -39.49 -8.65 -6.11
N LYS A 228 -38.55 -8.86 -7.04
CA LYS A 228 -37.86 -10.16 -7.20
C LYS A 228 -36.93 -10.42 -6.00
N PRO A 229 -36.61 -11.69 -5.68
CA PRO A 229 -35.62 -12.02 -4.66
C PRO A 229 -34.29 -11.29 -4.88
N PHE A 230 -33.72 -10.80 -3.79
CA PHE A 230 -32.41 -10.16 -3.78
C PHE A 230 -31.34 -11.25 -3.79
N VAL A 231 -30.49 -11.22 -4.82
CA VAL A 231 -29.37 -12.15 -4.99
C VAL A 231 -28.11 -11.33 -5.17
N TYR A 232 -27.21 -11.37 -4.19
CA TYR A 232 -25.99 -10.58 -4.20
C TYR A 232 -24.74 -11.44 -3.96
N PRO A 233 -23.85 -11.58 -4.95
CA PRO A 233 -22.57 -12.26 -4.75
C PRO A 233 -21.73 -11.52 -3.69
N PHE A 234 -21.46 -12.22 -2.60
CA PHE A 234 -20.62 -11.75 -1.49
C PHE A 234 -19.48 -12.74 -1.21
N GLY A 235 -18.92 -13.29 -2.29
CA GLY A 235 -17.79 -14.21 -2.22
C GLY A 235 -16.53 -13.56 -1.65
N ALA A 236 -15.67 -14.37 -1.03
CA ALA A 236 -14.40 -13.91 -0.53
C ALA A 236 -13.42 -13.66 -1.68
N SER A 237 -12.69 -12.55 -1.62
CA SER A 237 -11.72 -12.17 -2.64
C SER A 237 -10.32 -12.62 -2.25
N ARG A 238 -9.53 -13.13 -3.20
CA ARG A 238 -8.14 -13.56 -2.98
C ARG A 238 -7.19 -12.52 -3.52
N VAL A 239 -6.21 -12.12 -2.71
CA VAL A 239 -5.16 -11.18 -3.11
C VAL A 239 -3.79 -11.74 -2.83
N ALA A 240 -2.82 -11.39 -3.68
CA ALA A 240 -1.45 -11.85 -3.52
C ALA A 240 -0.78 -11.22 -2.29
N ALA A 241 0.03 -12.02 -1.62
CA ALA A 241 0.81 -11.67 -0.45
C ALA A 241 2.28 -12.00 -0.67
N LEU A 242 3.17 -11.22 -0.03
CA LEU A 242 4.61 -11.42 -0.17
C LEU A 242 5.10 -12.77 0.37
N PHE A 243 4.51 -13.20 1.49
CA PHE A 243 4.86 -14.41 2.24
C PHE A 243 3.62 -15.03 2.87
N THR A 244 3.76 -16.14 3.57
CA THR A 244 2.64 -16.76 4.28
C THR A 244 2.06 -15.81 5.33
N GLU A 245 0.76 -15.92 5.59
CA GLU A 245 0.11 -15.17 6.68
C GLU A 245 0.81 -15.37 8.02
N ARG A 246 1.23 -16.62 8.31
CA ARG A 246 1.94 -16.98 9.54
C ARG A 246 3.28 -16.26 9.71
N ASP A 247 4.02 -16.03 8.62
CA ASP A 247 5.29 -15.29 8.69
C ASP A 247 5.08 -13.88 9.26
N TRP A 248 3.99 -13.23 8.88
CA TRP A 248 3.66 -11.87 9.31
C TRP A 248 2.99 -11.82 10.69
N THR A 249 1.99 -12.67 10.94
CA THR A 249 1.27 -12.67 12.22
C THR A 249 2.23 -13.03 13.36
N SER A 250 3.14 -13.99 13.17
CA SER A 250 4.16 -14.35 14.17
C SER A 250 5.21 -13.26 14.43
N ALA A 251 5.42 -12.35 13.48
CA ALA A 251 6.32 -11.21 13.63
C ALA A 251 5.71 -10.05 14.43
N SER A 252 4.38 -9.92 14.43
CA SER A 252 3.64 -8.87 15.15
C SER A 252 3.94 -8.89 16.65
N LYS A 253 3.98 -7.72 17.29
CA LYS A 253 4.08 -7.65 18.76
C LYS A 253 2.72 -7.84 19.45
N GLN A 254 1.60 -7.62 18.76
CA GLN A 254 0.24 -7.71 19.32
C GLN A 254 -0.32 -9.16 19.33
N ASN A 255 0.59 -10.12 19.51
CA ASN A 255 0.54 -11.52 19.06
C ASN A 255 -0.48 -12.45 19.77
N SER A 256 -1.67 -12.00 20.20
CA SER A 256 -2.64 -12.87 20.89
C SER A 256 -4.10 -12.81 20.44
N LYS A 257 -4.50 -11.93 19.52
CA LYS A 257 -5.93 -11.83 19.09
C LYS A 257 -6.18 -11.76 17.59
N ASP A 258 -5.17 -11.44 16.77
CA ASP A 258 -5.37 -11.23 15.34
C ASP A 258 -5.23 -12.56 14.61
N LYS A 259 -6.32 -13.00 13.97
CA LYS A 259 -6.41 -14.33 13.33
C LYS A 259 -5.93 -14.32 11.88
N ASP A 260 -5.89 -13.16 11.23
CA ASP A 260 -5.56 -13.01 9.81
C ASP A 260 -4.57 -11.86 9.53
N LEU A 261 -3.96 -11.87 8.34
CA LEU A 261 -2.97 -10.86 7.94
C LEU A 261 -3.56 -9.45 7.83
N VAL A 262 -4.78 -9.31 7.32
CA VAL A 262 -5.40 -7.99 7.11
C VAL A 262 -5.58 -7.31 8.46
N ASP A 263 -6.15 -8.01 9.43
CA ASP A 263 -6.30 -7.54 10.81
C ASP A 263 -4.96 -7.19 11.45
N ALA A 264 -3.93 -8.03 11.28
CA ALA A 264 -2.60 -7.77 11.81
C ALA A 264 -1.99 -6.47 11.24
N LEU A 265 -2.13 -6.24 9.92
CA LEU A 265 -1.70 -5.01 9.28
C LEU A 265 -2.47 -3.79 9.79
N LEU A 266 -3.80 -3.90 9.95
CA LEU A 266 -4.66 -2.82 10.44
C LEU A 266 -4.38 -2.42 11.90
N ARG A 267 -3.75 -3.30 12.70
CA ARG A 267 -3.59 -3.11 14.15
C ARG A 267 -2.17 -2.79 14.58
N ASP A 268 -1.17 -3.20 13.80
CA ASP A 268 0.25 -2.94 14.07
C ASP A 268 0.87 -2.03 12.98
N PRO A 269 1.03 -0.72 13.24
CA PRO A 269 1.59 0.22 12.26
C PRO A 269 3.05 -0.08 11.91
N ALA A 270 3.83 -0.68 12.82
CA ALA A 270 5.19 -1.09 12.52
C ALA A 270 5.21 -2.29 11.57
N LEU A 271 4.29 -3.23 11.76
CA LEU A 271 4.12 -4.38 10.86
C LEU A 271 3.66 -3.92 9.47
N ALA A 272 2.68 -3.02 9.41
CA ALA A 272 2.23 -2.42 8.15
C ALA A 272 3.37 -1.71 7.42
N ARG A 273 4.18 -0.93 8.14
CA ARG A 273 5.34 -0.27 7.55
C ARG A 273 6.41 -1.25 7.06
N LEU A 274 6.67 -2.33 7.82
CA LEU A 274 7.60 -3.38 7.40
C LEU A 274 7.10 -4.10 6.14
N TYR A 275 5.79 -4.40 6.06
CA TYR A 275 5.19 -5.02 4.88
C TYR A 275 5.41 -4.16 3.63
N TRP A 276 5.11 -2.86 3.74
CA TRP A 276 5.35 -1.89 2.68
C TRP A 276 6.84 -1.82 2.27
N ALA A 277 7.75 -1.78 3.24
CA ALA A 277 9.19 -1.76 2.98
C ALA A 277 9.65 -3.02 2.23
N MET A 278 9.26 -4.20 2.71
CA MET A 278 9.61 -5.48 2.11
C MET A 278 9.05 -5.60 0.68
N ALA A 279 7.86 -5.05 0.40
CA ALA A 279 7.26 -5.06 -0.94
C ALA A 279 8.13 -4.37 -2.01
N ARG A 280 8.96 -3.42 -1.60
CA ARG A 280 9.83 -2.62 -2.49
C ARG A 280 11.26 -3.17 -2.60
N ILE A 281 11.60 -4.18 -1.80
CA ILE A 281 12.88 -4.90 -1.89
C ILE A 281 12.73 -5.98 -2.96
N ASP A 282 13.76 -6.22 -3.77
CA ASP A 282 13.76 -7.25 -4.79
C ASP A 282 13.54 -8.65 -4.21
N ALA A 283 13.02 -9.58 -5.03
CA ALA A 283 12.57 -10.89 -4.56
C ALA A 283 13.66 -11.71 -3.84
N GLU A 284 14.89 -11.76 -4.38
CA GLU A 284 15.98 -12.54 -3.78
C GLU A 284 16.39 -11.99 -2.41
N THR A 285 16.60 -10.69 -2.33
CA THR A 285 16.93 -10.03 -1.05
C THR A 285 15.80 -10.19 -0.05
N ARG A 286 14.54 -10.01 -0.47
CA ARG A 286 13.38 -10.13 0.39
C ARG A 286 13.27 -11.52 1.01
N VAL A 287 13.50 -12.57 0.21
CA VAL A 287 13.53 -13.97 0.68
C VAL A 287 14.67 -14.19 1.66
N SER A 288 15.88 -13.71 1.35
CA SER A 288 17.04 -13.81 2.24
C SER A 288 16.75 -13.14 3.58
N LEU A 289 16.19 -11.93 3.60
CA LEU A 289 15.87 -11.18 4.82
C LEU A 289 14.77 -11.85 5.65
N ARG A 290 13.77 -12.46 5.02
CA ARG A 290 12.75 -13.26 5.72
C ARG A 290 13.35 -14.50 6.38
N GLN A 291 14.27 -15.19 5.70
CA GLN A 291 14.92 -16.37 6.24
C GLN A 291 15.89 -16.01 7.37
N SER A 292 16.70 -14.98 7.18
CA SER A 292 17.63 -14.47 8.18
C SER A 292 17.96 -12.98 7.89
N PRO A 293 17.69 -12.06 8.83
CA PRO A 293 17.48 -12.29 10.26
C PRO A 293 16.03 -12.62 10.65
N GLY A 294 15.07 -12.50 9.73
CA GLY A 294 13.66 -12.76 9.96
C GLY A 294 12.83 -11.51 10.29
N LEU A 295 11.55 -11.53 9.91
CA LEU A 295 10.65 -10.37 9.97
C LEU A 295 10.56 -9.75 11.38
N ARG A 296 10.50 -10.58 12.42
CA ARG A 296 10.45 -10.10 13.81
C ARG A 296 11.67 -9.28 14.21
N LYS A 297 12.87 -9.66 13.74
CA LYS A 297 14.11 -8.92 14.00
C LYS A 297 14.23 -7.66 13.14
N LEU A 298 13.57 -7.63 11.98
CA LEU A 298 13.51 -6.46 11.10
C LEU A 298 12.46 -5.43 11.52
N LEU A 299 11.43 -5.84 12.28
CA LEU A 299 10.34 -4.98 12.70
C LEU A 299 10.77 -3.67 13.39
N PRO A 300 11.77 -3.65 14.31
CA PRO A 300 12.27 -2.39 14.89
C PRO A 300 12.88 -1.42 13.87
N PHE A 301 13.27 -1.92 12.69
CA PHE A 301 13.91 -1.16 11.61
C PHE A 301 12.96 -0.87 10.44
N ALA A 302 11.65 -1.11 10.60
CA ALA A 302 10.66 -0.93 9.54
C ALA A 302 10.73 0.45 8.86
N SER A 303 10.96 1.52 9.64
CA SER A 303 11.10 2.87 9.11
C SER A 303 12.37 3.08 8.29
N VAL A 304 13.49 2.54 8.75
CA VAL A 304 14.79 2.62 8.05
C VAL A 304 14.73 1.84 6.74
N LEU A 305 14.12 0.64 6.76
CA LEU A 305 13.91 -0.18 5.56
C LEU A 305 12.95 0.47 4.56
N ASP A 306 11.88 1.11 5.02
CA ASP A 306 10.94 1.83 4.15
C ASP A 306 11.65 2.97 3.38
N PHE A 307 12.52 3.73 4.06
CA PHE A 307 13.23 4.82 3.40
C PHE A 307 14.40 4.35 2.54
N TYR A 308 15.21 3.41 3.04
CA TYR A 308 16.55 3.13 2.50
C TYR A 308 16.78 1.67 2.08
N GLY A 309 15.80 0.80 2.31
CA GLY A 309 15.96 -0.64 2.10
C GLY A 309 15.91 -1.08 0.64
N SER A 310 15.33 -0.28 -0.27
CA SER A 310 15.11 -0.68 -1.66
C SER A 310 16.39 -0.86 -2.49
N HIS A 311 17.53 -0.32 -2.02
CA HIS A 311 18.84 -0.49 -2.67
C HIS A 311 19.75 -1.49 -1.96
N ILE A 312 19.27 -2.16 -0.90
CA ILE A 312 19.98 -3.28 -0.29
C ILE A 312 19.76 -4.48 -1.21
N CYS A 313 20.85 -5.03 -1.74
CA CYS A 313 20.81 -6.19 -2.63
C CYS A 313 21.63 -7.32 -2.06
N ILE A 314 21.04 -8.52 -1.96
CA ILE A 314 21.74 -9.75 -1.58
C ILE A 314 21.81 -10.65 -2.80
N ARG A 315 23.02 -11.01 -3.22
CA ARG A 315 23.28 -11.91 -4.35
C ARG A 315 24.27 -12.98 -3.94
N SER A 316 23.94 -14.24 -4.24
CA SER A 316 24.80 -15.38 -3.92
C SER A 316 25.26 -15.41 -2.45
N GLY A 317 24.35 -15.05 -1.54
CA GLY A 317 24.62 -15.00 -0.09
C GLY A 317 25.51 -13.84 0.38
N ARG A 318 25.69 -12.79 -0.44
CA ARG A 318 26.47 -11.59 -0.09
C ARG A 318 25.68 -10.32 -0.33
N VAL A 319 25.87 -9.32 0.52
CA VAL A 319 25.36 -7.97 0.29
C VAL A 319 26.22 -7.29 -0.77
N ILE A 320 25.60 -6.83 -1.85
CA ILE A 320 26.26 -5.99 -2.85
C ILE A 320 26.39 -4.59 -2.25
N VAL A 321 27.63 -4.18 -2.02
CA VAL A 321 27.93 -2.87 -1.41
C VAL A 321 28.19 -1.80 -2.48
N PRO A 322 27.83 -0.52 -2.23
CA PRO A 322 28.19 0.59 -3.10
C PRO A 322 29.70 0.71 -3.26
N GLY A 323 30.16 0.94 -4.48
CA GLY A 323 31.59 0.96 -4.84
C GLY A 323 32.18 -0.42 -5.16
N GLY A 324 31.39 -1.49 -5.10
CA GLY A 324 31.79 -2.82 -5.52
C GLY A 324 32.73 -3.56 -4.54
N THR A 325 33.31 -4.67 -5.00
CA THR A 325 34.08 -5.59 -4.15
C THR A 325 35.35 -4.98 -3.56
N GLU A 326 35.92 -3.96 -4.22
CA GLU A 326 37.17 -3.32 -3.80
C GLU A 326 37.05 -2.58 -2.45
N VAL A 327 35.83 -2.20 -2.06
CA VAL A 327 35.55 -1.44 -0.83
C VAL A 327 34.79 -2.26 0.23
N GLU A 328 34.65 -3.58 0.04
CA GLU A 328 33.97 -4.45 1.01
C GLU A 328 34.64 -4.43 2.40
N SER A 329 35.96 -4.30 2.46
CA SER A 329 36.70 -4.18 3.74
C SER A 329 36.32 -2.89 4.47
N ALA A 330 36.26 -1.75 3.76
CA ALA A 330 35.85 -0.47 4.32
C ALA A 330 34.39 -0.52 4.81
N TRP A 331 33.49 -1.15 4.05
CA TRP A 331 32.11 -1.37 4.48
C TRP A 331 32.01 -2.29 5.69
N LYS A 332 32.86 -3.33 5.77
CA LYS A 332 32.91 -4.22 6.93
C LYS A 332 33.33 -3.46 8.19
N ASP A 333 34.33 -2.58 8.10
CA ASP A 333 34.78 -1.75 9.22
C ASP A 333 33.71 -0.73 9.62
N LEU A 334 33.05 -0.12 8.63
CA LEU A 334 32.00 0.87 8.84
C LEU A 334 30.73 0.25 9.42
N VAL A 335 30.29 -0.93 8.99
CA VAL A 335 29.08 -1.60 9.51
C VAL A 335 29.39 -2.42 10.77
N GLY A 336 30.63 -2.91 10.90
CA GLY A 336 31.03 -3.86 11.94
C GLY A 336 30.56 -5.29 11.67
N ALA A 337 30.22 -5.62 10.42
CA ALA A 337 29.86 -6.97 9.98
C ALA A 337 30.28 -7.15 8.51
N SER A 338 30.58 -8.39 8.12
CA SER A 338 31.01 -8.71 6.76
C SER A 338 29.83 -8.69 5.77
N PRO A 339 29.98 -8.13 4.55
CA PRO A 339 28.98 -8.28 3.48
C PRO A 339 28.69 -9.76 3.14
N ALA A 340 29.63 -10.66 3.42
CA ALA A 340 29.45 -12.11 3.29
C ALA A 340 28.55 -12.75 4.37
N SER A 341 28.08 -11.96 5.35
CA SER A 341 27.14 -12.37 6.40
C SER A 341 25.89 -11.47 6.35
N PRO A 342 24.98 -11.64 5.35
CA PRO A 342 23.95 -10.65 5.06
C PRO A 342 23.02 -10.34 6.23
N ALA A 343 22.65 -11.34 7.02
CA ALA A 343 21.77 -11.14 8.16
C ALA A 343 22.36 -10.20 9.22
N GLU A 344 23.63 -10.39 9.57
CA GLU A 344 24.34 -9.51 10.51
C GLU A 344 24.64 -8.16 9.89
N PHE A 345 25.09 -8.14 8.63
CA PHE A 345 25.40 -6.92 7.91
C PHE A 345 24.19 -5.99 7.84
N VAL A 346 23.05 -6.48 7.33
CA VAL A 346 21.84 -5.68 7.18
C VAL A 346 21.30 -5.26 8.55
N SER A 347 21.28 -6.15 9.54
CA SER A 347 20.82 -5.78 10.89
C SER A 347 21.67 -4.65 11.50
N LYS A 348 23.01 -4.73 11.38
CA LYS A 348 23.90 -3.68 11.89
C LYS A 348 23.83 -2.40 11.06
N LEU A 349 23.72 -2.52 9.72
CA LEU A 349 23.56 -1.38 8.83
C LEU A 349 22.32 -0.55 9.19
N LEU A 350 21.19 -1.22 9.43
CA LEU A 350 19.93 -0.58 9.80
C LEU A 350 19.95 0.02 11.22
N ALA A 351 20.68 -0.61 12.14
CA ALA A 351 20.78 -0.17 13.53
C ALA A 351 21.79 0.97 13.74
N LYS A 352 22.87 0.97 12.95
CA LYS A 352 24.01 1.86 13.16
C LYS A 352 23.63 3.31 12.96
N ASP A 353 24.08 4.14 13.90
CA ASP A 353 23.84 5.57 13.93
C ASP A 353 22.35 5.91 13.76
N LYS A 354 21.47 5.15 14.42
CA LYS A 354 20.00 5.31 14.32
C LYS A 354 19.47 5.24 12.87
N GLY A 355 20.14 4.47 12.02
CA GLY A 355 19.78 4.28 10.61
C GLY A 355 20.46 5.27 9.65
N TRP A 356 21.28 6.20 10.13
CA TRP A 356 22.02 7.12 9.26
C TRP A 356 23.00 6.41 8.34
N LEU A 357 23.57 5.28 8.78
CA LEU A 357 24.46 4.51 7.91
C LEU A 357 23.71 3.84 6.76
N ALA A 358 22.47 3.41 6.96
CA ALA A 358 21.61 2.91 5.89
C ALA A 358 21.25 4.02 4.88
N ALA A 359 21.04 5.26 5.35
CA ALA A 359 20.83 6.41 4.47
C ALA A 359 22.07 6.70 3.61
N TYR A 360 23.26 6.63 4.20
CA TYR A 360 24.52 6.77 3.47
C TYR A 360 24.71 5.66 2.42
N PHE A 361 24.42 4.41 2.79
CA PHE A 361 24.43 3.28 1.87
C PHE A 361 23.48 3.51 0.70
N ASP A 362 22.22 3.89 0.96
CA ASP A 362 21.22 4.18 -0.08
C ASP A 362 21.65 5.34 -0.99
N ALA A 363 22.21 6.42 -0.44
CA ALA A 363 22.70 7.55 -1.22
C ALA A 363 23.84 7.14 -2.17
N LEU A 364 24.79 6.31 -1.69
CA LEU A 364 25.86 5.80 -2.53
C LEU A 364 25.37 4.77 -3.56
N SER A 365 24.37 3.95 -3.24
CA SER A 365 23.78 3.01 -4.21
C SER A 365 23.08 3.68 -5.38
N ARG A 366 22.67 4.95 -5.24
CA ARG A 366 21.96 5.70 -6.31
C ARG A 366 22.89 6.34 -7.33
N VAL A 367 24.14 6.56 -6.96
CA VAL A 367 25.14 7.25 -7.80
C VAL A 367 26.14 6.30 -8.46
N ASN A 368 26.18 5.06 -8.01
CA ASN A 368 26.91 3.95 -8.64
C ASN A 368 25.96 3.11 -9.48
#